data_AF-A0A9D1C7W6-F1
#
_entry.id   AF-A0A9D1C7W6-F1
#
_cell.length_a   1.000
_cell.length_b   1.000
_cell.length_c   1.000
_cell.angle_alpha   90.00
_cell.angle_beta   90.00
_cell.angle_gamma   90.00
#
_symmetry.space_group_name_H-M   'P 1'
#
loop_
_entity.id
_entity.type
_entity.pdbx_description
1 polymer ?
#
loop_
_entity_poly.entity_id
_entity_poly.type
_entity_poly.pdbx_seq_one_letter_code
_entity_poly.pdbx_strand_id
1 'polypeptide(L)'
;MSSRTVDKQLAGERGELYVFGELLKRGMVSYVPLVKEGVDALVRTATGAVIEIQVQAAGSAGGKYPRWFQMGHLEPRKNFMIIGVEFEEGDPKCAWIFPSIVFDKFATNPANGTPRDLNLEVGVKKYGMPMKDLLCGFRDRWELIVDFARFEGLMQSPDDLVDMLTVLEAEESGDVAISLKDYERGK
;
A
#
# COMPACT_ATOMS: atom_id res chain seq x y z
N MET A 1 -10.88 27.99 6.50
CA MET A 1 -10.55 26.55 6.61
C MET A 1 -9.93 26.30 7.97
N SER A 2 -10.17 25.14 8.59
CA SER A 2 -9.57 24.78 9.90
C SER A 2 -8.10 24.36 9.72
N SER A 3 -7.23 24.65 10.70
CA SER A 3 -5.81 24.25 10.71
C SER A 3 -5.62 22.77 10.34
N ARG A 4 -6.46 21.88 10.90
CA ARG A 4 -6.40 20.43 10.65
C ARG A 4 -6.65 20.04 9.20
N THR A 5 -7.45 20.82 8.47
CA THR A 5 -7.72 20.55 7.04
C THR A 5 -6.49 20.88 6.21
N VAL A 6 -5.79 21.97 6.55
CA VAL A 6 -4.53 22.37 5.89
C VAL A 6 -3.45 21.34 6.17
N ASP A 7 -3.31 20.89 7.42
CA ASP A 7 -2.30 19.89 7.80
C ASP A 7 -2.50 18.56 7.05
N LYS A 8 -3.76 18.11 6.90
CA LYS A 8 -4.10 16.91 6.11
C LYS A 8 -3.81 17.05 4.62
N GLN A 9 -4.06 18.24 4.06
CA GLN A 9 -3.77 18.50 2.65
C GLN A 9 -2.26 18.49 2.40
N LEU A 10 -1.49 19.20 3.22
CA LEU A 10 -0.03 19.24 3.13
C LEU A 10 0.60 17.85 3.30
N ALA A 11 0.05 17.04 4.20
CA ALA A 11 0.43 15.65 4.34
C ALA A 11 0.19 14.81 3.09
N GLY A 12 -0.99 14.98 2.46
CA GLY A 12 -1.32 14.36 1.18
C GLY A 12 -0.28 14.70 0.11
N GLU A 13 -0.01 15.99 -0.06
CA GLU A 13 0.97 16.50 -1.02
C GLU A 13 2.39 15.99 -0.73
N ARG A 14 2.82 15.95 0.54
CA ARG A 14 4.12 15.37 0.93
C ARG A 14 4.20 13.87 0.64
N GLY A 15 3.14 13.13 0.91
CA GLY A 15 3.06 11.71 0.61
C GLY A 15 3.17 11.43 -0.89
N GLU A 16 2.43 12.19 -1.71
CA GLU A 16 2.53 12.10 -3.17
C GLU A 16 3.95 12.39 -3.66
N LEU A 17 4.57 13.48 -3.20
CA LEU A 17 5.94 13.85 -3.58
C LEU A 17 6.97 12.79 -3.15
N TYR A 18 6.80 12.19 -1.98
CA TYR A 18 7.63 11.07 -1.52
C TYR A 18 7.53 9.88 -2.48
N VAL A 19 6.31 9.46 -2.81
CA VAL A 19 6.06 8.35 -3.75
C VAL A 19 6.65 8.64 -5.12
N PHE A 20 6.44 9.84 -5.66
CA PHE A 20 6.99 10.21 -6.97
C PHE A 20 8.51 10.25 -6.96
N GLY A 21 9.12 10.73 -5.86
CA GLY A 21 10.56 10.70 -5.66
C GLY A 21 11.11 9.27 -5.64
N GLU A 22 10.45 8.36 -4.92
CA GLU A 22 10.86 6.94 -4.86
C GLU A 22 10.74 6.24 -6.22
N LEU A 23 9.68 6.51 -6.98
CA LEU A 23 9.51 6.01 -8.35
C LEU A 23 10.60 6.54 -9.28
N LEU A 24 10.90 7.84 -9.21
CA LEU A 24 11.93 8.48 -10.02
C LEU A 24 13.33 7.92 -9.74
N LYS A 25 13.67 7.71 -8.46
CA LYS A 25 14.94 7.07 -8.05
C LYS A 25 15.13 5.68 -8.66
N ARG A 26 14.03 4.98 -8.95
CA ARG A 26 14.00 3.63 -9.54
C ARG A 26 13.85 3.66 -11.07
N GLY A 27 13.97 4.83 -11.70
CA GLY A 27 13.91 4.98 -13.15
C GLY A 27 12.48 4.98 -13.73
N MET A 28 11.45 5.10 -12.88
CA MET A 28 10.07 5.19 -13.33
C MET A 28 9.66 6.64 -13.57
N VAL A 29 8.89 6.88 -14.62
CA VAL A 29 8.31 8.20 -14.92
C VAL A 29 6.84 8.21 -14.51
N SER A 30 6.48 9.12 -13.61
CA SER A 30 5.11 9.34 -13.15
C SER A 30 4.41 10.37 -14.02
N TYR A 31 3.21 10.05 -14.49
CA TYR A 31 2.32 10.94 -15.22
C TYR A 31 1.19 11.34 -14.29
N VAL A 32 1.15 12.62 -13.92
CA VAL A 32 0.13 13.15 -13.02
C VAL A 32 -1.06 13.64 -13.86
N PRO A 33 -2.29 13.17 -13.58
CA PRO A 33 -3.49 13.66 -14.26
C PRO A 33 -3.68 15.17 -14.05
N LEU A 34 -4.17 15.86 -15.08
CA LEU A 34 -4.52 17.29 -14.97
C LEU A 34 -5.72 17.52 -14.02
N VAL A 35 -6.60 16.51 -13.92
CA VAL A 35 -7.76 16.49 -13.04
C VAL A 35 -7.67 15.22 -12.19
N LYS A 36 -7.64 15.38 -10.87
CA LYS A 36 -7.54 14.25 -9.93
C LYS A 36 -8.92 13.63 -9.69
N GLU A 37 -9.23 12.58 -10.43
CA GLU A 37 -10.42 11.75 -10.22
C GLU A 37 -10.00 10.30 -9.96
N GLY A 38 -9.88 9.95 -8.67
CA GLY A 38 -9.66 8.57 -8.21
C GLY A 38 -8.26 7.98 -8.38
N VAL A 39 -7.34 8.67 -9.08
CA VAL A 39 -5.93 8.27 -9.27
C VAL A 39 -5.04 9.50 -9.17
N ASP A 40 -3.92 9.39 -8.46
CA ASP A 40 -2.95 10.48 -8.28
C ASP A 40 -1.85 10.46 -9.35
N ALA A 41 -1.48 9.28 -9.85
CA ALA A 41 -0.50 9.14 -10.92
C ALA A 41 -0.68 7.86 -11.74
N LEU A 42 -0.12 7.88 -12.94
CA LEU A 42 0.10 6.71 -13.78
C LEU A 42 1.61 6.48 -13.92
N VAL A 43 2.04 5.22 -14.00
CA VAL A 43 3.38 4.87 -14.44
C VAL A 43 3.29 3.89 -15.60
N ARG A 44 4.23 4.00 -16.54
CA ARG A 44 4.36 3.07 -17.66
C ARG A 44 5.57 2.18 -17.42
N THR A 45 5.36 0.87 -17.43
CA THR A 45 6.45 -0.12 -17.34
C THR A 45 7.25 -0.18 -18.64
N ALA A 46 8.45 -0.77 -18.60
CA ALA A 46 9.23 -1.03 -19.81
C ALA A 46 8.49 -1.95 -20.82
N THR A 47 7.61 -2.83 -20.33
CA THR A 47 6.76 -3.71 -21.16
C THR A 47 5.54 -2.99 -21.74
N GLY A 48 5.35 -1.71 -21.43
CA GLY A 48 4.25 -0.89 -21.95
C GLY A 48 2.96 -0.94 -21.14
N ALA A 49 2.90 -1.74 -20.07
CA ALA A 49 1.77 -1.77 -19.15
C ALA A 49 1.61 -0.41 -18.45
N VAL A 50 0.37 0.00 -18.21
CA VAL A 50 0.04 1.22 -17.47
C VAL A 50 -0.47 0.81 -16.10
N ILE A 51 0.22 1.28 -15.06
CA ILE A 51 -0.15 1.05 -13.67
C ILE A 51 -0.67 2.37 -13.11
N GLU A 52 -1.85 2.33 -12.52
CA GLU A 52 -2.45 3.44 -11.79
C GLU A 52 -2.00 3.43 -10.34
N ILE A 53 -1.82 4.61 -9.76
CA ILE A 53 -1.36 4.81 -8.41
C ILE A 53 -2.30 5.77 -7.69
N GLN A 54 -2.84 5.33 -6.57
CA GLN A 54 -3.51 6.18 -5.61
C GLN A 54 -2.69 6.22 -4.32
N VAL A 55 -2.33 7.41 -3.86
CA VAL A 55 -1.55 7.63 -2.64
C VAL A 55 -2.51 7.89 -1.48
N GLN A 56 -2.22 7.28 -0.33
CA GLN A 56 -2.95 7.47 0.92
C GLN A 56 -1.99 7.87 2.04
N ALA A 57 -1.97 9.16 2.35
CA ALA A 57 -1.05 9.76 3.33
C ALA A 57 -1.77 10.52 4.47
N ALA A 58 -3.02 10.94 4.25
CA ALA A 58 -3.72 11.87 5.14
C ALA A 58 -4.20 11.25 6.48
N GLY A 59 -4.34 9.92 6.54
CA GLY A 59 -4.60 9.20 7.81
C GLY A 59 -3.37 9.13 8.71
N SER A 60 -2.19 9.17 8.09
CA SER A 60 -0.90 8.87 8.69
C SER A 60 -0.21 10.10 9.28
N ALA A 61 -0.28 11.23 8.59
CA ALA A 61 0.48 12.43 8.96
C ALA A 61 -0.17 13.19 10.13
N GLY A 62 0.48 13.13 11.29
CA GLY A 62 -0.01 13.74 12.53
C GLY A 62 -1.25 13.04 13.11
N GLY A 63 -1.66 11.90 12.52
CA GLY A 63 -2.71 11.05 13.03
C GLY A 63 -2.23 10.23 14.23
N LYS A 64 -3.17 9.79 15.07
CA LYS A 64 -2.89 8.83 16.17
C LYS A 64 -2.41 7.46 15.65
N TYR A 65 -2.57 7.19 14.34
CA TYR A 65 -2.45 5.88 13.71
C TYR A 65 -1.70 6.00 12.37
N PRO A 66 -0.36 5.99 12.38
CA PRO A 66 0.48 6.24 11.20
C PRO A 66 0.35 5.20 10.07
N ARG A 67 -0.27 4.02 10.32
CA ARG A 67 -0.52 2.99 9.32
C ARG A 67 -2.01 2.70 9.13
N TRP A 68 -2.80 3.77 9.12
CA TRP A 68 -4.24 3.72 8.84
C TRP A 68 -4.55 4.38 7.50
N PHE A 69 -4.96 3.56 6.52
CA PHE A 69 -5.20 3.98 5.14
C PHE A 69 -6.67 3.79 4.76
N GLN A 70 -7.28 4.81 4.15
CA GLN A 70 -8.70 4.82 3.83
C GLN A 70 -8.94 5.15 2.35
N MET A 71 -9.89 4.46 1.72
CA MET A 71 -10.25 4.63 0.31
C MET A 71 -11.76 4.73 0.17
N GLY A 72 -12.27 5.80 -0.44
CA GLY A 72 -13.72 6.02 -0.63
C GLY A 72 -14.36 4.97 -1.55
N HIS A 73 -14.28 5.21 -2.86
CA HIS A 73 -14.69 4.23 -3.88
C HIS A 73 -13.47 3.44 -4.37
N LEU A 74 -13.61 2.12 -4.45
CA LEU A 74 -12.54 1.24 -4.93
C LEU A 74 -13.15 0.14 -5.80
N GLU A 75 -12.70 0.11 -7.06
CA GLU A 75 -12.91 -0.97 -8.02
C GLU A 75 -11.57 -1.69 -8.23
N PRO A 76 -11.36 -2.85 -7.59
CA PRO A 76 -10.08 -3.54 -7.64
C PRO A 76 -9.74 -4.03 -9.05
N ARG A 77 -8.48 -3.84 -9.46
CA ARG A 77 -7.93 -4.29 -10.75
C ARG A 77 -6.42 -4.52 -10.68
N LYS A 78 -5.92 -5.42 -11.52
CA LYS A 78 -4.53 -5.92 -11.46
C LYS A 78 -3.45 -4.83 -11.57
N ASN A 79 -3.74 -3.77 -12.30
CA ASN A 79 -2.82 -2.68 -12.62
C ASN A 79 -3.14 -1.39 -11.85
N PHE A 80 -3.81 -1.50 -10.70
CA PHE A 80 -4.08 -0.37 -9.82
C PHE A 80 -3.47 -0.62 -8.45
N MET A 81 -2.59 0.28 -8.02
CA MET A 81 -1.83 0.24 -6.78
C MET A 81 -2.32 1.32 -5.82
N ILE A 82 -2.45 0.95 -4.55
CA ILE A 82 -2.74 1.85 -3.44
C ILE A 82 -1.48 1.92 -2.59
N ILE A 83 -0.90 3.13 -2.48
CA ILE A 83 0.34 3.35 -1.75
C ILE A 83 0.05 4.12 -0.48
N GLY A 84 0.07 3.42 0.66
CA GLY A 84 -0.03 4.02 1.97
C GLY A 84 1.31 4.60 2.42
N VAL A 85 1.37 5.88 2.75
CA VAL A 85 2.62 6.50 3.25
C VAL A 85 2.57 6.56 4.77
N GLU A 86 3.52 5.91 5.43
CA GLU A 86 3.70 5.97 6.88
C GLU A 86 4.54 7.21 7.22
N PHE A 87 4.10 8.00 8.19
CA PHE A 87 4.81 9.19 8.65
C PHE A 87 5.39 8.96 10.05
N GLU A 88 6.57 9.53 10.30
CA GLU A 88 7.23 9.60 11.60
C GLU A 88 7.72 11.03 11.82
N GLU A 89 7.39 11.62 12.97
CA GLU A 89 7.76 13.00 13.32
C GLU A 89 7.37 14.09 12.29
N GLY A 90 6.39 13.80 11.43
CA GLY A 90 5.89 14.74 10.41
C GLY A 90 6.50 14.55 9.02
N ASP A 91 7.42 13.59 8.87
CA ASP A 91 8.07 13.26 7.61
C ASP A 91 7.70 11.83 7.13
N PRO A 92 7.65 11.59 5.81
CA PRO A 92 7.48 10.25 5.26
C PRO A 92 8.61 9.31 5.70
N LYS A 93 8.26 8.17 6.31
CA LYS A 93 9.20 7.14 6.78
C LYS A 93 9.36 6.01 5.77
N CYS A 94 8.25 5.43 5.32
CA CYS A 94 8.23 4.32 4.37
C CYS A 94 6.89 4.27 3.63
N ALA A 95 6.84 3.51 2.54
CA ALA A 95 5.61 3.22 1.80
C ALA A 95 5.12 1.79 2.07
N TRP A 96 3.81 1.61 2.05
CA TRP A 96 3.14 0.32 2.00
C TRP A 96 2.45 0.21 0.64
N ILE A 97 2.89 -0.72 -0.20
CA ILE A 97 2.54 -0.76 -1.63
C ILE A 97 1.61 -1.93 -1.86
N PHE A 98 0.31 -1.66 -1.95
CA PHE A 98 -0.70 -2.69 -2.11
C PHE A 98 -1.27 -2.69 -3.52
N PRO A 99 -1.33 -3.85 -4.19
CA PRO A 99 -2.28 -4.02 -5.28
C PRO A 99 -3.70 -3.77 -4.77
N SER A 100 -4.54 -3.11 -5.57
CA SER A 100 -5.90 -2.75 -5.17
C SER A 100 -6.74 -3.96 -4.73
N ILE A 101 -6.50 -5.13 -5.33
CA ILE A 101 -7.12 -6.41 -4.94
C ILE A 101 -6.72 -6.90 -3.54
N VAL A 102 -5.47 -6.65 -3.13
CA VAL A 102 -4.97 -6.97 -1.78
C VAL A 102 -5.61 -5.99 -0.81
N PHE A 103 -5.53 -4.69 -1.10
CA PHE A 103 -6.15 -3.66 -0.27
C PHE A 103 -7.64 -3.96 -0.04
N ASP A 104 -8.40 -4.26 -1.10
CA ASP A 104 -9.82 -4.56 -1.03
C ASP A 104 -10.15 -5.75 -0.13
N LYS A 105 -9.33 -6.81 -0.20
CA LYS A 105 -9.51 -8.02 0.60
C LYS A 105 -9.21 -7.81 2.08
N PHE A 106 -8.18 -7.04 2.40
CA PHE A 106 -7.69 -6.86 3.76
C PHE A 106 -8.30 -5.65 4.46
N ALA A 107 -8.81 -4.68 3.71
CA ALA A 107 -9.58 -3.59 4.25
C ALA A 107 -10.93 -4.08 4.81
N THR A 108 -11.31 -3.51 5.94
CA THR A 108 -12.69 -3.59 6.42
C THR A 108 -13.62 -2.92 5.41
N ASN A 109 -14.74 -3.58 5.11
CA ASN A 109 -15.78 -3.08 4.21
C ASN A 109 -17.06 -2.76 5.01
N PRO A 110 -17.13 -1.58 5.65
CA PRO A 110 -18.34 -1.19 6.36
C PRO A 110 -19.48 -0.89 5.37
N ALA A 111 -20.71 -1.24 5.76
CA ALA A 111 -21.89 -0.98 4.95
C ALA A 111 -22.10 0.54 4.72
N ASN A 112 -22.77 0.89 3.62
CA ASN A 112 -23.28 2.23 3.30
C ASN A 112 -22.22 3.31 2.97
N GLY A 113 -21.46 3.13 1.87
CA GLY A 113 -20.69 4.22 1.26
C GLY A 113 -19.56 4.80 2.13
N THR A 114 -19.27 4.16 3.26
CA THR A 114 -18.11 4.45 4.09
C THR A 114 -16.83 3.99 3.41
N PRO A 115 -15.72 4.72 3.58
CA PRO A 115 -14.44 4.33 3.01
C PRO A 115 -14.03 2.92 3.44
N ARG A 116 -13.46 2.17 2.49
CA ARG A 116 -12.69 0.96 2.77
C ARG A 116 -11.50 1.32 3.63
N ASP A 117 -11.31 0.54 4.67
CA ASP A 117 -10.42 0.90 5.77
C ASP A 117 -9.40 -0.20 6.02
N LEU A 118 -8.13 0.06 5.69
CA LEU A 118 -7.01 -0.81 5.99
C LEU A 118 -6.21 -0.25 7.17
N ASN A 119 -6.31 -0.93 8.31
CA ASN A 119 -5.66 -0.55 9.55
C ASN A 119 -4.58 -1.57 9.94
N LEU A 120 -3.31 -1.14 9.89
CA LEU A 120 -2.15 -1.97 10.26
C LEU A 120 -1.64 -1.68 11.69
N GLU A 121 -2.46 -1.09 12.55
CA GLU A 121 -2.08 -0.80 13.94
C GLU A 121 -2.22 -2.01 14.86
N VAL A 122 -1.59 -1.89 16.03
CA VAL A 122 -1.55 -2.94 17.06
C VAL A 122 -2.97 -3.33 17.50
N GLY A 123 -3.27 -4.62 17.42
CA GLY A 123 -4.53 -5.21 17.89
C GLY A 123 -5.51 -5.61 16.79
N VAL A 124 -5.35 -5.09 15.56
CA VAL A 124 -6.11 -5.58 14.40
C VAL A 124 -5.50 -6.90 13.96
N LYS A 125 -6.30 -7.98 13.98
CA LYS A 125 -5.86 -9.32 13.60
C LYS A 125 -6.73 -9.90 12.49
N LYS A 126 -6.10 -10.65 11.60
CA LYS A 126 -6.77 -11.52 10.62
C LYS A 126 -6.04 -12.85 10.60
N TYR A 127 -6.79 -13.95 10.55
CA TYR A 127 -6.24 -15.30 10.67
C TYR A 127 -5.37 -15.49 11.94
N GLY A 128 -5.70 -14.81 13.03
CA GLY A 128 -4.95 -14.86 14.29
C GLY A 128 -3.65 -14.02 14.33
N MET A 129 -3.20 -13.48 13.19
CA MET A 129 -1.98 -12.68 13.08
C MET A 129 -2.26 -11.18 13.08
N PRO A 130 -1.40 -10.33 13.68
CA PRO A 130 -1.48 -8.88 13.50
C PRO A 130 -1.41 -8.49 12.03
N MET A 131 -2.26 -7.55 11.60
CA MET A 131 -2.36 -7.17 10.18
C MET A 131 -1.03 -6.64 9.61
N LYS A 132 -0.27 -5.90 10.43
CA LYS A 132 1.06 -5.40 10.07
C LYS A 132 2.03 -6.54 9.71
N ASP A 133 1.99 -7.63 10.47
CA ASP A 133 2.89 -8.76 10.30
C ASP A 133 2.44 -9.62 9.13
N LEU A 134 1.12 -9.79 8.95
CA LEU A 134 0.54 -10.50 7.81
C LEU A 134 0.86 -9.82 6.47
N LEU A 135 0.94 -8.50 6.45
CA LEU A 135 1.17 -7.71 5.23
C LEU A 135 2.59 -7.13 5.16
N CYS A 136 3.53 -7.61 5.98
CA CYS A 136 4.86 -7.02 6.10
C CYS A 136 5.62 -6.93 4.77
N GLY A 137 5.49 -7.96 3.91
CA GLY A 137 6.17 -8.02 2.62
C GLY A 137 5.75 -6.97 1.59
N PHE A 138 4.70 -6.18 1.88
CA PHE A 138 4.29 -5.03 1.05
C PHE A 138 4.97 -3.71 1.45
N ARG A 139 5.71 -3.69 2.57
CA ARG A 139 6.46 -2.51 3.01
C ARG A 139 7.67 -2.28 2.10
N ASP A 140 7.77 -1.06 1.55
CA ASP A 140 8.78 -0.62 0.60
C ASP A 140 9.02 -1.57 -0.59
N ARG A 141 8.01 -2.38 -0.94
CA ARG A 141 8.07 -3.39 -2.00
C ARG A 141 7.82 -2.79 -3.38
N TRP A 142 8.68 -1.87 -3.78
CA TRP A 142 8.56 -1.11 -5.04
C TRP A 142 8.65 -1.99 -6.29
N GLU A 143 9.19 -3.20 -6.15
CA GLU A 143 9.27 -4.23 -7.18
C GLU A 143 7.90 -4.61 -7.72
N LEU A 144 6.82 -4.47 -6.93
CA LEU A 144 5.45 -4.67 -7.41
C LEU A 144 5.07 -3.71 -8.54
N ILE A 145 5.77 -2.58 -8.66
CA ILE A 145 5.58 -1.57 -9.72
C ILE A 145 6.70 -1.66 -10.75
N VAL A 146 7.97 -1.68 -10.30
CA VAL A 146 9.15 -1.65 -11.17
C VAL A 146 9.27 -2.93 -12.00
N ASP A 147 9.01 -4.09 -11.38
CA ASP A 147 9.04 -5.41 -12.00
C ASP A 147 7.64 -6.02 -12.06
N PHE A 148 6.65 -5.20 -12.43
CA PHE A 148 5.24 -5.60 -12.45
C PHE A 148 4.97 -6.91 -13.19
N ALA A 149 5.68 -7.16 -14.31
CA ALA A 149 5.51 -8.38 -15.10
C ALA A 149 5.83 -9.66 -14.32
N ARG A 150 6.78 -9.62 -13.37
CA ARG A 150 7.10 -10.76 -12.48
C ARG A 150 5.93 -11.11 -11.58
N PHE A 151 5.15 -10.12 -11.15
CA PHE A 151 4.07 -10.31 -10.19
C PHE A 151 2.67 -10.33 -10.83
N GLU A 152 2.53 -9.94 -12.09
CA GLU A 152 1.24 -9.76 -12.77
C GLU A 152 0.31 -10.99 -12.65
N GLY A 153 0.86 -12.20 -12.78
CA GLY A 153 0.10 -13.44 -12.63
C GLY A 153 -0.48 -13.66 -11.24
N LEU A 154 0.16 -13.10 -10.20
CA LEU A 154 -0.29 -13.17 -8.81
C LEU A 154 -1.28 -12.04 -8.47
N MET A 155 -1.44 -11.03 -9.33
CA MET A 155 -2.38 -9.91 -9.14
C MET A 155 -3.86 -10.29 -9.29
N GLN A 156 -4.17 -11.58 -9.34
CA GLN A 156 -5.52 -12.13 -9.26
C GLN A 156 -5.72 -13.02 -8.03
N SER A 157 -4.66 -13.32 -7.28
CA SER A 157 -4.70 -14.14 -6.07
C SER A 157 -4.04 -13.39 -4.91
N PRO A 158 -4.83 -12.60 -4.15
CA PRO A 158 -4.29 -11.85 -3.01
C PRO A 158 -3.57 -12.72 -1.98
N ASP A 159 -4.04 -13.95 -1.73
CA ASP A 159 -3.42 -14.83 -0.73
C ASP A 159 -2.07 -15.34 -1.22
N ASP A 160 -1.98 -15.83 -2.46
CA ASP A 160 -0.71 -16.34 -3.00
C ASP A 160 0.37 -15.23 -3.05
N LEU A 161 -0.06 -13.99 -3.32
CA LEU A 161 0.84 -12.84 -3.30
C LEU A 161 1.31 -12.51 -1.88
N VAL A 162 0.43 -12.57 -0.88
CA VAL A 162 0.79 -12.39 0.54
C VAL A 162 1.76 -13.48 0.99
N ASP A 163 1.45 -14.75 0.69
CA ASP A 163 2.26 -15.91 1.06
C ASP A 163 3.68 -15.76 0.47
N MET A 164 3.78 -15.46 -0.82
CA MET A 164 5.06 -15.30 -1.52
C MET A 164 5.88 -14.11 -0.99
N LEU A 165 5.26 -12.94 -0.78
CA LEU A 165 5.98 -11.77 -0.28
C LEU A 165 6.42 -11.94 1.18
N THR A 166 5.66 -12.68 1.98
CA THR A 166 6.06 -13.01 3.37
C THR A 166 7.31 -13.89 3.38
N VAL A 167 7.38 -14.87 2.48
CA VAL A 167 8.58 -15.72 2.33
C VAL A 167 9.78 -14.90 1.89
N LEU A 168 9.62 -14.02 0.88
CA LEU A 168 10.70 -13.13 0.44
C LEU A 168 11.19 -12.21 1.56
N GLU A 169 10.29 -11.63 2.35
CA GLU A 169 10.66 -10.76 3.47
C GLU A 169 11.46 -11.53 4.55
N ALA A 170 11.06 -12.78 4.85
CA ALA A 170 11.79 -13.64 5.78
C ALA A 170 13.19 -14.00 5.26
N GLU A 171 13.33 -14.26 3.96
CA GLU A 171 14.62 -14.53 3.32
C GLU A 171 15.53 -13.28 3.34
N GLU A 172 14.99 -12.10 3.03
CA GLU A 172 15.73 -10.83 2.96
C GLU A 172 16.15 -10.29 4.33
N SER A 173 15.29 -10.44 5.35
CA SER A 173 15.58 -10.00 6.72
C SER A 173 16.60 -10.89 7.43
N GLY A 174 16.83 -12.11 6.94
CA GLY A 174 17.63 -13.13 7.62
C GLY A 174 17.02 -13.59 8.95
N ASP A 175 15.79 -13.16 9.25
CA ASP A 175 15.10 -13.39 10.50
C ASP A 175 14.19 -14.62 10.32
N VAL A 176 14.54 -15.74 10.95
CA VAL A 176 13.79 -17.00 10.94
C VAL A 176 12.46 -16.89 11.73
N ALA A 177 12.06 -15.68 12.12
CA ALA A 177 11.03 -15.42 13.13
C ALA A 177 9.59 -15.68 12.65
N ILE A 178 9.35 -15.73 11.33
CA ILE A 178 8.09 -16.22 10.77
C ILE A 178 8.43 -17.44 9.91
N SER A 179 8.49 -18.62 10.52
CA SER A 179 8.64 -19.84 9.74
C SER A 179 7.32 -20.12 9.01
N LEU A 180 7.38 -20.70 7.80
CA LEU A 180 6.19 -21.19 7.07
C LEU A 180 5.24 -22.02 7.97
N LYS A 181 5.78 -22.70 8.99
CA LYS A 181 4.99 -23.48 9.96
C LYS A 181 4.10 -22.63 10.86
N ASP A 182 4.47 -21.39 11.13
CA ASP A 182 3.66 -20.47 11.94
C ASP A 182 2.52 -19.85 11.12
N TYR A 183 2.74 -19.69 9.81
CA TYR A 183 1.72 -19.27 8.84
C TYR A 183 0.70 -20.39 8.54
N GLU A 184 1.16 -21.61 8.30
CA GLU A 184 0.30 -22.77 8.02
C GLU A 184 -0.58 -23.19 9.21
N ARG A 185 -0.16 -22.87 10.45
CA ARG A 185 -0.94 -23.16 11.66
C ARG A 185 -2.15 -22.24 11.88
N GLY A 186 -2.28 -21.16 11.10
CA GLY A 186 -3.37 -20.19 11.18
C GLY A 186 -4.46 -20.32 10.11
N LYS A 187 -4.31 -21.24 9.14
CA LYS A 187 -5.33 -21.56 8.12
C LYS A 187 -6.41 -22.50 8.66
#